data_AF-A0A9W6ZUF9-F1
#
_entry.id   AF-A0A9W6ZUF9-F1
#
_cell.length_a   1.000
_cell.length_b   1.000
_cell.length_c   1.000
_cell.angle_alpha   90.00
_cell.angle_beta   90.00
_cell.angle_gamma   90.00
#
_symmetry.space_group_name_H-M   'P 1'
#
loop_
_entity.id
_entity.type
_entity.pdbx_description
1 polymer ?
#
loop_
_entity_poly.entity_id
_entity_poly.type
_entity_poly.pdbx_seq_one_letter_code
_entity_poly.pdbx_strand_id
1 'polypeptide(L)'
;MLRKFGTLEAFEAFKIKHDLPGRGRDVGLDKEGFVQSNLSLRVQSDTFDSHRLVQLATNLMGVGAAEEVMGILNKRHFTEGGVLNDRRMLVEAAVSAGMDGGYVVEFLGSERGVKEVWRALEMVEGMGIQSIPHLVVGGERTVGGAKGVEDIVDAVSRVVEGGGGKGRIFKVLEGIL
;
A
#
# COMPACT_ATOMS: atom_id res chain seq x y z
N MET A 1 14.52 -1.39 8.71
CA MET A 1 15.58 -0.47 8.24
C MET A 1 16.51 -1.13 7.22
N LEU A 2 17.26 -2.18 7.62
CA LEU A 2 18.31 -2.81 6.80
C LEU A 2 17.83 -3.48 5.51
N ARG A 3 16.73 -4.25 5.55
CA ARG A 3 16.29 -5.04 4.39
C ARG A 3 15.96 -4.18 3.16
N LYS A 4 15.32 -3.02 3.34
CA LYS A 4 14.82 -2.19 2.23
C LYS A 4 15.76 -1.06 1.82
N PHE A 5 16.37 -0.38 2.79
CA PHE A 5 17.19 0.80 2.51
C PHE A 5 18.65 0.65 2.96
N GLY A 6 18.99 -0.39 3.73
CA GLY A 6 20.33 -0.54 4.30
C GLY A 6 20.57 0.44 5.46
N THR A 7 20.60 1.74 5.19
CA THR A 7 20.93 2.79 6.17
C THR A 7 19.86 3.89 6.24
N LEU A 8 19.90 4.67 7.33
CA LEU A 8 19.10 5.90 7.47
C LEU A 8 19.49 6.93 6.39
N GLU A 9 20.77 7.07 6.09
CA GLU A 9 21.27 7.96 5.05
C GLU A 9 20.67 7.61 3.67
N ALA A 10 20.61 6.32 3.33
CA ALA A 10 20.00 5.87 2.09
C ALA A 10 18.48 6.14 2.06
N PHE A 11 17.80 6.06 3.20
CA PHE A 11 16.38 6.45 3.30
C PHE A 11 16.20 7.97 3.09
N GLU A 12 17.04 8.81 3.69
CA GLU A 12 16.99 10.26 3.48
C GLU A 12 17.29 10.64 2.02
N ALA A 13 18.31 10.02 1.41
CA ALA A 13 18.60 10.20 -0.01
C ALA A 13 17.43 9.74 -0.91
N PHE A 14 16.73 8.67 -0.52
CA PHE A 14 15.56 8.18 -1.24
C PHE A 14 14.40 9.18 -1.24
N LYS A 15 14.19 9.96 -0.16
CA LYS A 15 13.13 10.99 -0.10
C LYS A 15 13.27 12.03 -1.21
N ILE A 16 14.50 12.31 -1.65
CA ILE A 16 14.82 13.33 -2.66
C ILE A 16 14.66 12.78 -4.08
N LYS A 17 15.03 11.51 -4.30
CA LYS A 17 15.17 10.90 -5.63
C LYS A 17 13.89 10.87 -6.48
N HIS A 18 12.71 10.89 -5.85
CA HIS A 18 11.44 10.60 -6.52
C HIS A 18 10.55 11.82 -6.78
N ASP A 19 11.02 13.05 -6.53
CA ASP A 19 10.24 14.30 -6.69
C ASP A 19 8.76 14.13 -6.32
N LEU A 20 8.53 13.56 -5.12
CA LEU A 20 7.17 13.36 -4.62
C LEU A 20 6.40 14.68 -4.54
N PRO A 21 6.98 15.83 -4.11
CA PRO A 21 6.25 17.09 -4.12
C PRO A 21 5.80 17.53 -5.51
N GLY A 22 6.65 17.40 -6.54
CA GLY A 22 6.26 17.70 -7.92
C GLY A 22 5.10 16.85 -8.38
N ARG A 23 5.24 15.52 -8.28
CA ARG A 23 4.19 14.56 -8.62
C ARG A 23 2.90 14.79 -7.86
N GLY A 24 2.98 15.14 -6.58
CA GLY A 24 1.83 15.46 -5.75
C GLY A 24 1.08 16.70 -6.23
N ARG A 25 1.81 17.77 -6.61
CA ARG A 25 1.21 18.97 -7.20
C ARG A 25 0.51 18.69 -8.53
N ASP A 26 1.10 17.85 -9.37
CA ASP A 26 0.53 17.51 -10.69
C ASP A 26 -0.87 16.88 -10.57
N VAL A 27 -1.17 16.23 -9.45
CA VAL A 27 -2.47 15.63 -9.15
C VAL A 27 -3.25 16.36 -8.04
N GLY A 28 -2.79 17.53 -7.59
CA GLY A 28 -3.48 18.37 -6.61
C GLY A 28 -3.40 17.93 -5.14
N LEU A 29 -2.55 16.95 -4.80
CA LEU A 29 -2.36 16.46 -3.43
C LEU A 29 -1.66 17.50 -2.52
N ASP A 30 -1.04 18.52 -3.09
CA ASP A 30 -0.47 19.64 -2.34
C ASP A 30 -1.53 20.37 -1.49
N LYS A 31 -2.77 20.45 -1.99
CA LYS A 31 -3.92 21.00 -1.26
C LYS A 31 -4.32 20.18 -0.03
N GLU A 32 -3.92 18.90 0.00
CA GLU A 32 -4.15 17.99 1.12
C GLU A 32 -2.92 17.88 2.04
N GLY A 33 -1.93 18.75 1.87
CA GLY A 33 -0.72 18.78 2.69
C GLY A 33 0.38 17.82 2.22
N PHE A 34 0.32 17.30 0.99
CA PHE A 34 1.41 16.56 0.35
C PHE A 34 2.51 17.50 -0.15
N VAL A 35 3.07 18.29 0.77
CA VAL A 35 4.09 19.32 0.52
C VAL A 35 5.43 18.92 1.12
N GLN A 36 6.52 19.51 0.63
CA GLN A 36 7.88 19.14 1.05
C GLN A 36 8.09 19.21 2.57
N SER A 37 7.56 20.24 3.25
CA SER A 37 7.70 20.37 4.71
C SER A 37 7.14 19.18 5.47
N ASN A 38 5.99 18.65 5.02
CA ASN A 38 5.33 17.51 5.66
C ASN A 38 6.00 16.19 5.27
N LEU A 39 6.35 16.03 4.00
CA LEU A 39 7.04 14.84 3.50
C LEU A 39 8.41 14.62 4.16
N SER A 40 9.05 15.68 4.64
CA SER A 40 10.29 15.63 5.41
C SER A 40 10.09 15.03 6.81
N LEU A 41 8.89 15.12 7.40
CA LEU A 41 8.56 14.56 8.71
C LEU A 41 8.51 13.03 8.71
N ARG A 42 8.39 12.40 7.54
CA ARG A 42 8.30 10.94 7.41
C ARG A 42 9.46 10.26 8.10
N VAL A 43 9.13 9.39 9.03
CA VAL A 43 10.06 8.44 9.61
C VAL A 43 9.98 7.11 8.89
N GLN A 44 11.09 6.39 8.89
CA GLN A 44 11.10 5.03 8.42
C GLN A 44 10.51 4.11 9.50
N SER A 45 9.41 3.45 9.18
CA SER A 45 8.76 2.47 10.05
C SER A 45 8.61 1.13 9.35
N ASP A 46 8.50 0.07 10.15
CA ASP A 46 8.01 -1.21 9.65
C ASP A 46 6.53 -1.07 9.28
N THR A 47 6.08 -1.70 8.19
CA THR A 47 4.69 -1.64 7.71
C THR A 47 3.99 -3.00 7.80
N PHE A 48 4.61 -4.01 8.38
CA PHE A 48 4.07 -5.36 8.43
C PHE A 48 2.73 -5.42 9.17
N ASP A 49 2.64 -4.81 10.36
CA ASP A 49 1.38 -4.74 11.11
C ASP A 49 0.36 -3.81 10.44
N SER A 50 0.79 -2.77 9.72
CA SER A 50 -0.09 -1.98 8.85
C SER A 50 -0.73 -2.86 7.75
N HIS A 51 0.05 -3.71 7.09
CA HIS A 51 -0.47 -4.63 6.08
C HIS A 51 -1.41 -5.69 6.67
N ARG A 52 -1.06 -6.25 7.84
CA ARG A 52 -1.96 -7.16 8.57
C ARG A 52 -3.29 -6.50 8.90
N LEU A 53 -3.26 -5.23 9.33
CA LEU A 53 -4.47 -4.48 9.65
C LEU A 53 -5.34 -4.22 8.41
N VAL A 54 -4.73 -3.80 7.30
CA VAL A 54 -5.46 -3.60 6.03
C VAL A 54 -6.10 -4.89 5.56
N GLN A 55 -5.38 -6.02 5.61
CA GLN A 55 -5.94 -7.32 5.25
C GLN A 55 -7.07 -7.75 6.20
N LEU A 56 -6.93 -7.50 7.50
CA LEU A 56 -8.00 -7.76 8.47
C LEU A 56 -9.27 -6.96 8.15
N ALA A 57 -9.13 -5.67 7.84
CA ALA A 57 -10.25 -4.80 7.46
C ALA A 57 -10.95 -5.33 6.19
N THR A 58 -10.18 -5.73 5.18
CA THR A 58 -10.72 -6.40 3.98
C THR A 58 -11.55 -7.63 4.34
N ASN A 59 -11.01 -8.51 5.20
CA ASN A 59 -11.64 -9.79 5.53
C ASN A 59 -12.92 -9.64 6.34
N LEU A 60 -13.00 -8.61 7.20
CA LEU A 60 -14.16 -8.42 8.09
C LEU A 60 -15.26 -7.57 7.44
N MET A 61 -14.88 -6.58 6.64
CA MET A 61 -15.78 -5.50 6.23
C MET A 61 -15.71 -5.18 4.73
N GLY A 62 -14.82 -5.83 3.99
CA GLY A 62 -14.64 -5.64 2.55
C GLY A 62 -13.66 -4.53 2.18
N VAL A 63 -13.47 -4.35 0.87
CA VAL A 63 -12.44 -3.45 0.30
C VAL A 63 -12.60 -1.99 0.69
N GLY A 64 -13.84 -1.51 0.90
CA GLY A 64 -14.08 -0.12 1.31
C GLY A 64 -13.46 0.20 2.67
N ALA A 65 -13.60 -0.69 3.66
CA ALA A 65 -12.96 -0.51 4.96
C ALA A 65 -11.43 -0.55 4.86
N ALA A 66 -10.90 -1.39 3.97
CA ALA A 66 -9.46 -1.46 3.72
C ALA A 66 -8.91 -0.17 3.08
N GLU A 67 -9.66 0.43 2.14
CA GLU A 67 -9.33 1.72 1.54
C GLU A 67 -9.34 2.86 2.57
N GLU A 68 -10.33 2.90 3.46
CA GLU A 68 -10.39 3.88 4.55
C GLU A 68 -9.19 3.76 5.50
N VAL A 69 -8.87 2.53 5.97
CA VAL A 69 -7.69 2.28 6.80
C VAL A 69 -6.42 2.73 6.06
N MET A 70 -6.23 2.30 4.82
CA MET A 70 -5.06 2.64 4.02
C MET A 70 -4.95 4.15 3.78
N GLY A 71 -6.06 4.84 3.54
CA GLY A 71 -6.14 6.30 3.39
C GLY A 71 -5.66 7.02 4.64
N ILE A 72 -6.12 6.59 5.82
CA ILE A 72 -5.68 7.16 7.10
C ILE A 72 -4.19 6.91 7.34
N LEU A 73 -3.70 5.68 7.10
CA LEU A 73 -2.28 5.34 7.25
C LEU A 73 -1.40 6.17 6.31
N ASN A 74 -1.82 6.33 5.05
CA ASN A 74 -1.11 7.16 4.07
C ASN A 74 -1.10 8.62 4.48
N LYS A 75 -2.24 9.18 4.89
CA LYS A 75 -2.31 10.57 5.37
C LYS A 75 -1.36 10.79 6.56
N ARG A 76 -1.47 9.94 7.58
CA ARG A 76 -0.61 9.98 8.77
C ARG A 76 0.86 9.95 8.38
N HIS A 77 1.25 9.02 7.51
CA HIS A 77 2.64 8.90 7.06
C HIS A 77 3.11 10.11 6.25
N PHE A 78 2.44 10.40 5.13
CA PHE A 78 2.92 11.38 4.15
C PHE A 78 2.72 12.84 4.57
N THR A 79 1.73 13.13 5.42
CA THR A 79 1.38 14.50 5.78
C THR A 79 1.62 14.85 7.24
N GLU A 80 1.70 13.85 8.14
CA GLU A 80 1.76 14.08 9.59
C GLU A 80 3.00 13.45 10.28
N GLY A 81 3.84 12.72 9.53
CA GLY A 81 5.03 12.05 10.08
C GLY A 81 4.72 10.81 10.94
N GLY A 82 3.53 10.24 10.78
CA GLY A 82 3.05 9.07 11.52
C GLY A 82 3.93 7.83 11.33
N VAL A 83 4.01 7.02 12.40
CA VAL A 83 4.83 5.82 12.48
C VAL A 83 3.96 4.59 12.22
N LEU A 84 4.18 3.88 11.11
CA LEU A 84 3.28 2.83 10.61
C LEU A 84 3.34 1.49 11.37
N ASN A 85 4.10 1.42 12.46
CA ASN A 85 4.08 0.33 13.43
C ASN A 85 3.74 0.79 14.86
N ASP A 86 3.28 2.04 15.03
CA ASP A 86 2.75 2.48 16.32
C ASP A 86 1.36 1.87 16.56
N ARG A 87 1.25 0.98 17.55
CA ARG A 87 0.02 0.23 17.82
C ARG A 87 -1.18 1.14 18.10
N ARG A 88 -0.97 2.28 18.76
CA ARG A 88 -2.05 3.21 19.07
C ARG A 88 -2.58 3.85 17.80
N MET A 89 -1.69 4.33 16.93
CA MET A 89 -2.06 4.89 15.62
C MET A 89 -2.81 3.87 14.75
N LEU A 90 -2.36 2.60 14.75
CA LEU A 90 -3.03 1.53 14.00
C LEU A 90 -4.45 1.27 14.51
N VAL A 91 -4.65 1.22 15.82
CA VAL A 91 -5.99 1.07 16.43
C VAL A 91 -6.87 2.28 16.12
N GLU A 92 -6.34 3.50 16.23
CA GLU A 92 -7.08 4.72 15.92
C GLU A 92 -7.52 4.77 14.44
N ALA A 93 -6.66 4.33 13.52
CA ALA A 93 -7.00 4.20 12.10
C ALA A 93 -8.12 3.18 11.86
N ALA A 94 -8.02 2.00 12.49
CA ALA A 94 -9.02 0.94 12.39
C ALA A 94 -10.39 1.38 12.93
N VAL A 95 -10.42 2.01 14.10
CA VAL A 95 -11.65 2.51 14.73
C VAL A 95 -12.30 3.61 13.88
N SER A 96 -11.50 4.49 13.29
CA SER A 96 -11.99 5.54 12.38
C SER A 96 -12.63 4.95 11.12
N ALA A 97 -12.20 3.76 10.69
CA ALA A 97 -12.82 2.99 9.61
C ALA A 97 -13.99 2.11 10.06
N GLY A 98 -14.42 2.21 11.33
CA GLY A 98 -15.58 1.48 11.88
C GLY A 98 -15.29 0.12 12.48
N MET A 99 -14.02 -0.25 12.68
CA MET A 99 -13.64 -1.52 13.30
C MET A 99 -13.76 -1.47 14.83
N ASP A 100 -13.99 -2.63 15.47
CA ASP A 100 -13.97 -2.74 16.93
C ASP A 100 -12.54 -2.61 17.48
N GLY A 101 -12.30 -1.56 18.28
CA GLY A 101 -10.96 -1.25 18.79
C GLY A 101 -10.40 -2.33 19.73
N GLY A 102 -11.24 -2.98 20.53
CA GLY A 102 -10.81 -4.05 21.45
C GLY A 102 -10.30 -5.27 20.69
N TYR A 103 -11.05 -5.69 19.68
CA TYR A 103 -10.68 -6.77 18.78
C TYR A 103 -9.41 -6.44 17.98
N VAL A 104 -9.24 -5.20 17.52
CA VAL A 104 -8.01 -4.78 16.81
C VAL A 104 -6.80 -4.82 17.73
N VAL A 105 -6.94 -4.37 18.98
CA VAL A 105 -5.87 -4.48 20.00
C VAL A 105 -5.47 -5.94 20.22
N GLU A 106 -6.45 -6.83 20.38
CA GLU A 106 -6.21 -8.27 20.54
C GLU A 106 -5.49 -8.85 19.31
N PHE A 107 -5.97 -8.52 18.10
CA PHE A 107 -5.39 -8.99 16.85
C PHE A 107 -3.92 -8.56 16.70
N LEU A 108 -3.62 -7.26 16.92
CA LEU A 108 -2.26 -6.71 16.84
C LEU A 108 -1.33 -7.26 17.95
N GLY A 109 -1.91 -7.79 19.04
CA GLY A 109 -1.20 -8.53 20.09
C GLY A 109 -0.93 -10.00 19.77
N SER A 110 -1.51 -10.53 18.70
CA SER A 110 -1.44 -11.95 18.32
C SER A 110 -0.60 -12.19 17.05
N GLU A 111 -0.41 -13.45 16.66
CA GLU A 111 0.22 -13.86 15.39
C GLU A 111 -0.77 -14.04 14.22
N ARG A 112 -2.05 -13.71 14.43
CA ARG A 112 -3.09 -13.88 13.40
C ARG A 112 -2.79 -13.03 12.16
N GLY A 113 -2.90 -13.59 10.94
CA GLY A 113 -2.59 -12.85 9.71
C GLY A 113 -1.11 -12.76 9.36
N VAL A 114 -0.18 -13.21 10.22
CA VAL A 114 1.26 -13.15 9.95
C VAL A 114 1.61 -14.03 8.74
N LYS A 115 1.11 -15.27 8.71
CA LYS A 115 1.42 -16.23 7.63
C LYS A 115 0.84 -15.77 6.29
N GLU A 116 -0.35 -15.18 6.34
CA GLU A 116 -1.11 -14.70 5.20
C GLU A 116 -0.38 -13.52 4.53
N VAL A 117 0.11 -12.56 5.31
CA VAL A 117 0.89 -11.42 4.77
C VAL A 117 2.23 -11.88 4.18
N TRP A 118 2.93 -12.81 4.84
CA TRP A 118 4.18 -13.35 4.27
C TRP A 118 3.94 -14.10 2.96
N ARG A 119 2.92 -14.95 2.92
CA ARG A 119 2.55 -15.67 1.70
C ARG A 119 2.18 -14.72 0.56
N ALA A 120 1.43 -13.65 0.85
CA ALA A 120 1.10 -12.64 -0.15
C ALA A 120 2.36 -11.96 -0.70
N LEU A 121 3.32 -11.60 0.17
CA LEU A 121 4.59 -11.02 -0.25
C LEU A 121 5.40 -11.99 -1.12
N GLU A 122 5.56 -13.25 -0.70
CA GLU A 122 6.28 -14.29 -1.46
C GLU A 122 5.67 -14.51 -2.85
N MET A 123 4.33 -14.50 -2.95
CA MET A 123 3.63 -14.62 -4.23
C MET A 123 3.91 -13.42 -5.14
N VAL A 124 3.82 -12.19 -4.61
CA VAL A 124 4.12 -10.96 -5.37
C VAL A 124 5.58 -10.95 -5.84
N GLU A 125 6.52 -11.32 -4.98
CA GLU A 125 7.94 -11.46 -5.34
C GLU A 125 8.14 -12.56 -6.40
N GLY A 126 7.44 -13.69 -6.29
CA GLY A 126 7.45 -14.79 -7.27
C GLY A 126 6.88 -14.41 -8.64
N MET A 127 6.07 -13.36 -8.73
CA MET A 127 5.63 -12.77 -10.01
C MET A 127 6.68 -11.85 -10.65
N GLY A 128 7.83 -11.65 -10.00
CA GLY A 128 8.84 -10.69 -10.43
C GLY A 128 8.49 -9.23 -10.12
N ILE A 129 7.47 -8.99 -9.28
CA ILE A 129 7.06 -7.64 -8.90
C ILE A 129 7.94 -7.18 -7.74
N GLN A 130 8.80 -6.18 -8.02
CA GLN A 130 9.81 -5.71 -7.06
C GLN A 130 9.62 -4.25 -6.62
N SER A 131 8.54 -3.59 -7.06
CA SER A 131 8.26 -2.19 -6.71
C SER A 131 6.77 -1.90 -6.71
N ILE A 132 6.37 -0.87 -5.96
CA ILE A 132 4.99 -0.38 -5.84
C ILE A 132 4.90 1.11 -6.19
N PRO A 133 3.74 1.62 -6.66
CA PRO A 133 2.53 0.84 -7.00
C PRO A 133 2.75 -0.01 -8.25
N HIS A 134 2.01 -1.12 -8.35
CA HIS A 134 2.07 -2.03 -9.49
C HIS A 134 0.66 -2.55 -9.78
N LEU A 135 0.21 -2.38 -11.01
CA LEU A 135 -1.12 -2.82 -11.45
C LEU A 135 -0.97 -4.05 -12.35
N VAL A 136 -1.78 -5.07 -12.11
CA VAL A 136 -1.95 -6.21 -13.02
C VAL A 136 -3.33 -6.12 -13.67
N VAL A 137 -3.37 -6.03 -14.98
CA VAL A 137 -4.59 -5.88 -15.78
C VAL A 137 -4.83 -7.18 -16.55
N GLY A 138 -6.03 -7.75 -16.41
CA GLY A 138 -6.42 -8.98 -17.10
C GLY A 138 -5.63 -10.24 -16.72
N GLY A 139 -4.77 -10.16 -15.68
CA GLY A 139 -3.90 -11.26 -15.25
C GLY A 139 -2.71 -11.51 -16.18
N GLU A 140 -2.41 -10.59 -17.09
CA GLU A 140 -1.39 -10.76 -18.13
C GLU A 140 -0.60 -9.50 -18.49
N ARG A 141 -1.18 -8.31 -18.32
CA ARG A 141 -0.50 -7.03 -18.54
C ARG A 141 -0.14 -6.42 -17.21
N THR A 142 1.03 -5.81 -17.12
CA THR A 142 1.50 -5.16 -15.90
C THR A 142 1.88 -3.71 -16.16
N VAL A 143 1.53 -2.84 -15.22
CA VAL A 143 1.86 -1.42 -15.25
C VAL A 143 2.59 -1.09 -13.95
N GLY A 144 3.91 -0.86 -14.05
CA GLY A 144 4.77 -0.57 -12.91
C GLY A 144 4.94 0.94 -12.67
N GLY A 145 4.81 1.33 -11.41
CA GLY A 145 4.98 2.71 -10.94
C GLY A 145 3.68 3.53 -10.99
N ALA A 146 3.75 4.74 -10.42
CA ALA A 146 2.66 5.70 -10.46
C ALA A 146 2.57 6.32 -11.87
N LYS A 147 1.89 5.61 -12.76
CA LYS A 147 1.68 5.98 -14.17
C LYS A 147 0.44 6.87 -14.35
N GLY A 148 0.38 7.57 -15.48
CA GLY A 148 -0.73 8.44 -15.83
C GLY A 148 -2.00 7.66 -16.14
N VAL A 149 -3.14 8.36 -16.19
CA VAL A 149 -4.43 7.74 -16.51
C VAL A 149 -4.39 7.12 -17.90
N GLU A 150 -3.70 7.74 -18.85
CA GLU A 150 -3.58 7.27 -20.23
C GLU A 150 -2.89 5.90 -20.32
N ASP A 151 -1.81 5.68 -19.54
CA ASP A 151 -1.10 4.41 -19.48
C ASP A 151 -2.00 3.28 -18.94
N ILE A 152 -2.81 3.60 -17.93
CA ILE A 152 -3.75 2.65 -17.33
C ILE A 152 -4.87 2.32 -18.32
N VAL A 153 -5.43 3.34 -19.01
CA VAL A 153 -6.48 3.18 -20.02
C VAL A 153 -5.99 2.34 -21.21
N ASP A 154 -4.77 2.58 -21.70
CA ASP A 154 -4.16 1.75 -22.76
C ASP A 154 -4.03 0.29 -22.31
N ALA A 155 -3.51 0.05 -21.10
CA ALA A 155 -3.36 -1.30 -20.57
C ALA A 155 -4.70 -2.05 -20.47
N VAL A 156 -5.76 -1.38 -20.00
CA VAL A 156 -7.12 -1.93 -19.93
C VAL A 156 -7.68 -2.19 -21.33
N SER A 157 -7.58 -1.21 -22.23
CA SER A 157 -8.14 -1.29 -23.59
C SER A 157 -7.57 -2.49 -24.34
N ARG A 158 -6.25 -2.71 -24.27
CA ARG A 158 -5.59 -3.85 -24.93
C ARG A 158 -6.06 -5.21 -24.41
N VAL A 159 -6.35 -5.33 -23.10
CA VAL A 159 -6.89 -6.57 -22.52
C VAL A 159 -8.33 -6.81 -23.00
N VAL A 160 -9.13 -5.75 -23.09
CA VAL A 160 -10.51 -5.83 -23.57
C VAL A 160 -10.54 -6.22 -25.06
N GLU A 161 -9.74 -5.55 -25.90
CA GLU A 161 -9.60 -5.88 -27.33
C GLU A 161 -9.09 -7.32 -27.56
N GLY A 162 -8.25 -7.82 -26.66
CA GLY A 162 -7.75 -9.20 -26.67
C GLY A 162 -8.76 -10.28 -26.26
N GLY A 163 -10.03 -9.92 -26.00
CA GLY A 163 -11.09 -10.87 -25.63
C GLY A 163 -11.25 -11.08 -24.12
N GLY A 164 -10.76 -10.15 -23.30
CA GLY A 164 -10.96 -10.11 -21.85
C GLY A 164 -9.92 -10.88 -21.02
N GLY A 165 -9.88 -10.58 -19.71
CA GLY A 165 -8.88 -11.11 -18.79
C GLY A 165 -8.99 -12.64 -18.58
N LYS A 166 -8.01 -13.39 -19.10
CA LYS A 166 -7.82 -14.84 -18.86
C LYS A 166 -6.41 -15.18 -18.40
N GLY A 167 -5.66 -14.16 -17.98
CA GLY A 167 -4.24 -14.26 -17.75
C GLY A 167 -3.86 -15.14 -16.55
N ARG A 168 -2.68 -15.76 -16.65
CA ARG A 168 -2.21 -16.77 -15.69
C ARG A 168 -1.94 -16.21 -14.29
N ILE A 169 -1.73 -14.89 -14.16
CA ILE A 169 -1.44 -14.26 -12.87
C ILE A 169 -2.64 -14.38 -11.91
N PHE A 170 -3.89 -14.33 -12.41
CA PHE A 170 -5.06 -14.47 -11.53
C PHE A 170 -5.13 -15.85 -10.85
N LYS A 171 -4.70 -16.92 -11.54
CA LYS A 171 -4.61 -18.26 -10.94
C LYS A 171 -3.59 -18.34 -9.80
N VAL A 172 -2.63 -17.43 -9.77
CA VAL A 172 -1.67 -17.31 -8.66
C VAL A 172 -2.26 -16.47 -7.52
N LEU A 173 -3.18 -15.55 -7.81
CA LEU A 173 -3.83 -14.66 -6.83
C LEU A 173 -5.06 -15.26 -6.15
N GLU A 174 -5.68 -16.31 -6.69
CA GLU A 174 -6.87 -17.00 -6.11
C GLU A 174 -6.64 -17.58 -4.69
N GLY A 175 -5.41 -17.54 -4.16
CA GLY A 175 -5.09 -17.93 -2.78
C GLY A 175 -4.88 -16.77 -1.79
N ILE A 176 -5.14 -15.52 -2.20
CA ILE A 176 -4.85 -14.29 -1.43
C ILE A 176 -6.12 -13.51 -1.04
N LEU A 177 -7.15 -13.52 -1.91
CA LEU A 177 -8.44 -12.82 -1.75
C LEU A 177 -9.50 -13.77 -1.18
#